data_AF-A0A840VDP4-F1
#
_entry.id   AF-A0A840VDP4-F1
#
_cell.length_a   1.000
_cell.length_b   1.000
_cell.length_c   1.000
_cell.angle_alpha   90.00
_cell.angle_beta   90.00
_cell.angle_gamma   90.00
#
_symmetry.space_group_name_H-M   'P 1'
#
loop_
_entity.id
_entity.type
_entity.pdbx_description
1 polymer ?
#
loop_
_entity_poly.entity_id
_entity_poly.type
_entity_poly.pdbx_seq_one_letter_code
_entity_poly.pdbx_strand_id
1 'polypeptide(L)'
;MWKKHYLVGGLESLVTNIQLGFGSKRKILKRIIAEHWNPGTAHLPLKIQAQNISNAVCNLFAERAYNQSLTGEWIVYAQHEGQNYYLCLALHKEGDDPKKVNDIIFDRIKHGCLYEFPFLYLQLGIDQNDTTD
;
A
#
# COMPACT_ATOMS: atom_id res chain seq x y z
N MET A 1 9.02 9.04 -13.56
CA MET A 1 7.85 9.25 -12.68
C MET A 1 8.11 8.57 -11.34
N TRP A 2 7.76 9.22 -10.23
CA TRP A 2 8.00 8.70 -8.89
C TRP A 2 6.70 8.29 -8.22
N LYS A 3 6.78 7.25 -7.39
CA LYS A 3 5.66 6.75 -6.57
C LYS A 3 6.07 6.79 -5.12
N LYS A 4 5.20 7.32 -4.27
CA LYS A 4 5.33 7.21 -2.81
C LYS A 4 4.11 6.48 -2.26
N HIS A 5 4.34 5.67 -1.23
CA HIS A 5 3.23 5.08 -0.48
C HIS A 5 2.56 6.18 0.34
N TYR A 6 1.24 6.27 0.19
CA TYR A 6 0.34 7.07 0.97
C TYR A 6 -0.62 6.14 1.69
N LEU A 7 -0.64 6.20 3.02
CA LEU A 7 -1.61 5.45 3.81
C LEU A 7 -2.97 6.13 3.67
N VAL A 8 -3.86 5.51 2.90
CA VAL A 8 -5.28 5.88 2.93
C VAL A 8 -5.77 5.62 4.35
N GLY A 9 -6.28 6.67 5.00
CA GLY A 9 -6.88 6.55 6.32
C GLY A 9 -8.07 5.59 6.27
N GLY A 10 -8.19 4.72 7.27
CA GLY A 10 -9.36 3.85 7.42
C GLY A 10 -9.02 2.38 7.66
N LEU A 11 -10.10 1.58 7.81
CA LEU A 11 -10.02 0.18 8.22
C LEU A 11 -9.37 -0.72 7.16
N GLU A 12 -9.55 -0.42 5.87
CA GLU A 12 -8.99 -1.24 4.79
C GLU A 12 -7.45 -1.27 4.82
N SER A 13 -6.84 -0.10 4.95
CA SER A 13 -5.37 0.05 5.03
C SER A 13 -4.81 -0.64 6.27
N LEU A 14 -5.51 -0.52 7.42
CA LEU A 14 -5.17 -1.22 8.65
C LEU A 14 -5.18 -2.75 8.45
N VAL A 15 -6.31 -3.29 7.97
CA VAL A 15 -6.50 -4.73 7.78
C VAL A 15 -5.51 -5.29 6.77
N THR A 16 -5.27 -4.59 5.66
CA THR A 16 -4.31 -5.01 4.63
C THR A 16 -2.90 -5.13 5.21
N ASN A 17 -2.46 -4.14 6.00
CA ASN A 17 -1.13 -4.18 6.62
C ASN A 17 -1.02 -5.28 7.69
N ILE A 18 -2.07 -5.54 8.48
CA ILE A 18 -2.10 -6.68 9.41
C ILE A 18 -1.98 -8.00 8.65
N GLN A 19 -2.74 -8.17 7.56
CA GLN A 19 -2.72 -9.38 6.73
C GLN A 19 -1.33 -9.65 6.13
N LEU A 20 -0.67 -8.61 5.62
CA LEU A 20 0.71 -8.69 5.15
C LEU A 20 1.69 -9.04 6.29
N GLY A 21 1.41 -8.55 7.49
CA GLY A 21 2.15 -8.89 8.72
C GLY A 21 2.07 -10.37 9.11
N PHE A 22 1.09 -11.15 8.60
CA PHE A 22 1.05 -12.60 8.86
C PHE A 22 2.21 -13.37 8.22
N GLY A 23 2.88 -12.78 7.23
CA GLY A 23 3.99 -13.38 6.50
C GLY A 23 3.60 -14.57 5.62
N SER A 24 4.60 -15.15 4.95
CA SER A 24 4.41 -16.25 4.00
C SER A 24 3.68 -17.43 4.63
N LYS A 25 2.64 -17.93 3.95
CA LYS A 25 1.78 -19.04 4.42
C LYS A 25 1.20 -18.80 5.83
N ARG A 26 1.04 -17.53 6.25
CA ARG A 26 0.56 -17.09 7.56
C ARG A 26 1.40 -17.62 8.74
N LYS A 27 2.71 -17.79 8.54
CA LYS A 27 3.63 -18.36 9.54
C LYS A 27 3.61 -17.57 10.86
N ILE A 28 3.56 -16.24 10.81
CA ILE A 28 3.57 -15.38 12.00
C ILE A 28 2.26 -15.53 12.78
N LEU A 29 1.12 -15.57 12.09
CA LEU A 29 -0.18 -15.81 12.72
C LEU A 29 -0.20 -17.15 13.47
N LYS A 30 0.28 -18.23 12.83
CA LYS A 30 0.38 -19.55 13.46
C LYS A 30 1.24 -19.53 14.72
N ARG A 31 2.35 -18.78 14.69
CA ARG A 31 3.23 -18.58 15.84
C ARG A 31 2.51 -17.86 16.97
N ILE A 32 1.84 -16.72 16.69
CA ILE A 32 1.06 -15.97 17.69
C ILE A 32 0.02 -16.87 18.37
N ILE A 33 -0.70 -17.68 17.58
CA ILE A 33 -1.68 -18.63 18.12
C ILE A 33 -0.98 -19.63 19.04
N ALA A 34 0.11 -20.26 18.59
CA ALA A 34 0.85 -21.23 19.39
C ALA A 34 1.44 -20.64 20.67
N GLU A 35 1.82 -19.36 20.67
CA GLU A 35 2.37 -18.65 21.84
C GLU A 35 1.31 -18.37 22.92
N HIS A 36 0.06 -18.11 22.53
CA HIS A 36 -1.02 -17.74 23.46
C HIS A 36 -2.05 -18.84 23.70
N TRP A 37 -2.10 -19.86 22.86
CA TRP A 37 -2.96 -21.03 22.96
C TRP A 37 -2.10 -22.31 22.99
N ASN A 38 -1.62 -22.68 24.17
CA ASN A 38 -0.80 -23.87 24.40
C ASN A 38 -1.01 -24.41 25.83
N PRO A 39 -0.48 -25.60 26.16
CA PRO A 39 -0.63 -26.16 27.51
C PRO A 39 -0.13 -25.24 28.64
N GLY A 40 0.89 -24.41 28.38
CA GLY A 40 1.42 -23.45 29.35
C GLY A 40 0.46 -22.30 29.65
N THR A 41 -0.42 -21.93 28.71
CA THR A 41 -1.44 -20.88 28.89
C THR A 41 -2.83 -21.42 29.25
N ALA A 42 -2.99 -22.74 29.34
CA ALA A 42 -4.29 -23.40 29.57
C ALA A 42 -4.97 -23.01 30.90
N HIS A 43 -4.19 -22.53 31.88
CA HIS A 43 -4.70 -22.04 33.17
C HIS A 43 -5.39 -20.66 33.04
N LEU A 44 -5.18 -19.93 31.96
CA LEU A 44 -5.79 -18.63 31.73
C LEU A 44 -7.23 -18.78 31.23
N PRO A 45 -8.16 -17.88 31.62
CA PRO A 45 -9.50 -17.86 31.05
C PRO A 45 -9.45 -17.69 29.53
N LEU A 46 -10.36 -18.36 28.80
CA LEU A 46 -10.42 -18.30 27.33
C LEU A 46 -10.47 -16.86 26.79
N LYS A 47 -11.20 -15.97 27.46
CA LYS A 47 -11.29 -14.54 27.09
C LYS A 47 -9.91 -13.87 27.11
N ILE A 48 -9.05 -14.21 28.08
CA ILE A 48 -7.70 -13.64 28.18
C ILE A 48 -6.81 -14.18 27.06
N GLN A 49 -6.88 -15.49 26.77
CA GLN A 49 -6.13 -16.08 25.66
C GLN A 49 -6.54 -15.44 24.32
N ALA A 50 -7.85 -15.28 24.08
CA ALA A 50 -8.38 -14.61 22.89
C ALA A 50 -7.94 -13.15 22.80
N GLN A 51 -7.96 -12.41 23.92
CA GLN A 51 -7.49 -11.02 23.96
C GLN A 51 -6.00 -10.93 23.63
N ASN A 52 -5.17 -11.82 24.16
CA ASN A 52 -3.73 -11.83 23.87
C ASN A 52 -3.45 -12.07 22.39
N ILE A 53 -4.13 -13.06 21.79
CA ILE A 53 -4.04 -13.32 20.34
C ILE A 53 -4.48 -12.08 19.55
N SER A 54 -5.62 -11.48 19.90
CA SER A 54 -6.13 -10.29 19.21
C SER A 54 -5.15 -9.11 19.31
N ASN A 55 -4.59 -8.87 20.49
CA ASN A 55 -3.62 -7.79 20.70
C ASN A 55 -2.36 -8.02 19.88
N ALA A 56 -1.81 -9.23 19.90
CA ALA A 56 -0.62 -9.59 19.12
C ALA A 56 -0.87 -9.45 17.61
N VAL A 57 -2.05 -9.85 17.13
CA VAL A 57 -2.44 -9.66 15.71
C VAL A 57 -2.53 -8.18 15.36
N CYS A 58 -3.16 -7.34 16.20
CA CYS A 58 -3.23 -5.91 15.97
C CYS A 58 -1.85 -5.25 16.01
N ASN A 59 -0.93 -5.74 16.87
CA ASN A 59 0.42 -5.21 17.00
C ASN A 59 1.26 -5.37 15.73
N LEU A 60 0.91 -6.31 14.84
CA LEU A 60 1.59 -6.47 13.54
C LEU A 60 1.54 -5.18 12.70
N PHE A 61 0.49 -4.38 12.82
CA PHE A 61 0.45 -3.08 12.17
C PHE A 61 1.52 -2.13 12.74
N ALA A 62 1.59 -2.02 14.07
CA ALA A 62 2.56 -1.17 14.76
C ALA A 62 4.00 -1.60 14.47
N GLU A 63 4.28 -2.90 14.44
CA GLU A 63 5.57 -3.46 14.05
C GLU A 63 5.96 -3.09 12.62
N ARG A 64 5.01 -3.19 11.67
CA ARG A 64 5.25 -2.76 10.29
C ARG A 64 5.49 -1.26 10.18
N ALA A 65 4.76 -0.45 10.95
CA ALA A 65 4.93 1.00 11.04
C ALA A 65 6.32 1.37 11.53
N TYR A 66 6.75 0.75 12.64
CA TYR A 66 8.07 0.93 13.22
C TYR A 66 9.19 0.59 12.22
N ASN A 67 9.00 -0.49 11.45
CA ASN A 67 9.97 -0.94 10.44
C ASN A 67 9.86 -0.20 9.10
N GLN A 68 9.10 0.92 9.02
CA GLN A 68 8.88 1.67 7.77
C GLN A 68 8.43 0.79 6.60
N SER A 69 7.66 -0.26 6.90
CA SER A 69 7.24 -1.29 5.95
C SER A 69 5.72 -1.29 5.71
N LEU A 70 5.02 -0.26 6.19
CA LEU A 70 3.62 -0.07 5.84
C LEU A 70 3.49 0.12 4.33
N THR A 71 2.51 -0.57 3.75
CA THR A 71 2.08 -0.32 2.38
C THR A 71 0.75 0.41 2.41
N GLY A 72 0.50 1.21 1.39
CA GLY A 72 -0.71 1.99 1.21
C GLY A 72 -0.86 2.27 -0.27
N GLU A 73 -1.76 3.14 -0.66
CA GLU A 73 -1.93 3.48 -2.07
C GLU A 73 -0.78 4.34 -2.58
N TRP A 74 -0.69 4.52 -3.90
CA TRP A 74 0.36 5.32 -4.50
C TRP A 74 -0.10 6.75 -4.71
N ILE A 75 0.72 7.69 -4.24
CA ILE A 75 0.72 9.04 -4.76
C ILE A 75 1.81 9.14 -5.83
N VAL A 76 1.38 9.53 -7.03
CA VAL A 76 2.22 9.62 -8.21
C VAL A 76 2.55 11.08 -8.45
N TYR A 77 3.84 11.38 -8.63
CA TYR A 77 4.30 12.75 -8.82
C TYR A 77 5.48 12.87 -9.80
N ALA A 78 5.61 14.06 -10.37
CA ALA A 78 6.76 14.49 -11.16
C ALA A 78 7.50 15.63 -10.45
N GLN A 79 8.80 15.75 -10.72
CA GLN A 79 9.60 16.87 -10.23
C GLN A 79 9.92 17.80 -11.38
N HIS A 80 9.66 19.09 -11.18
CA HIS A 80 10.00 20.12 -12.16
C HIS A 80 10.37 21.39 -11.40
N GLU A 81 11.50 22.00 -11.76
CA GLU A 81 12.01 23.24 -11.15
C GLU A 81 12.07 23.21 -9.60
N GLY A 82 12.50 22.08 -9.04
CA GLY A 82 12.62 21.90 -7.59
C GLY A 82 11.31 21.67 -6.83
N GLN A 83 10.17 21.57 -7.53
CA GLN A 83 8.85 21.36 -6.95
C GLN A 83 8.28 19.98 -7.31
N ASN A 84 7.45 19.42 -6.42
CA ASN A 84 6.72 18.16 -6.67
C ASN A 84 5.32 18.48 -7.20
N TYR A 85 5.02 17.98 -8.40
CA TYR A 85 3.69 18.06 -9.03
C TYR A 85 2.99 16.71 -8.81
N TYR A 86 1.94 16.70 -7.99
CA TYR A 86 1.17 15.51 -7.65
C TYR A 86 0.10 15.26 -8.70
N LEU A 87 0.23 14.17 -9.44
CA LEU A 87 -0.52 13.94 -10.68
C LEU A 87 -1.72 13.02 -10.50
N CYS A 88 -1.60 12.02 -9.63
CA CYS A 88 -2.60 10.96 -9.52
C CYS A 88 -2.48 10.23 -8.17
N LEU A 89 -3.63 9.79 -7.65
CA LEU A 89 -3.72 8.74 -6.65
C LEU A 89 -4.07 7.43 -7.36
N ALA A 90 -3.36 6.36 -7.03
CA ALA A 90 -3.58 5.06 -7.65
C ALA A 90 -3.62 3.95 -6.62
N LEU A 91 -4.60 3.06 -6.74
CA LEU A 91 -4.68 1.89 -5.86
C LEU A 91 -3.74 0.78 -6.33
N HIS A 92 -3.19 0.01 -5.39
CA HIS A 92 -2.39 -1.20 -5.72
C HIS A 92 -3.19 -2.27 -6.47
N LYS A 93 -4.52 -2.22 -6.37
CA LYS A 93 -5.46 -3.17 -6.99
C LYS A 93 -6.16 -2.60 -8.22
N GLU A 94 -5.64 -1.53 -8.83
CA GLU A 94 -6.20 -1.02 -10.09
C GLU A 94 -5.92 -2.00 -11.24
N GLY A 95 -6.73 -3.05 -11.34
CA GLY A 95 -6.64 -4.10 -12.35
C GLY A 95 -6.26 -5.48 -11.79
N ASP A 96 -6.58 -6.52 -12.56
CA ASP A 96 -6.33 -7.92 -12.18
C ASP A 96 -4.86 -8.35 -12.32
N ASP A 97 -4.05 -7.56 -13.04
CA ASP A 97 -2.64 -7.83 -13.32
C ASP A 97 -1.77 -6.66 -12.81
N PRO A 98 -0.83 -6.90 -11.89
CA PRO A 98 0.13 -5.89 -11.42
C PRO A 98 0.90 -5.16 -12.53
N LYS A 99 1.10 -5.80 -13.69
CA LYS A 99 1.73 -5.16 -14.85
C LYS A 99 0.85 -4.07 -15.46
N LYS A 100 -0.47 -4.28 -15.49
CA LYS A 100 -1.44 -3.34 -16.08
C LYS A 100 -1.71 -2.13 -15.20
N VAL A 101 -1.48 -2.23 -13.89
CA VAL A 101 -1.63 -1.09 -12.96
C VAL A 101 -0.76 0.09 -13.42
N ASN A 102 0.46 -0.17 -13.88
CA ASN A 102 1.35 0.89 -14.37
C ASN A 102 0.79 1.58 -15.62
N ASP A 103 0.28 0.78 -16.56
CA ASP A 103 -0.28 1.28 -17.82
C ASP A 103 -1.52 2.12 -17.55
N ILE A 104 -2.41 1.67 -16.65
CA ILE A 104 -3.61 2.42 -16.24
C ILE A 104 -3.24 3.77 -15.62
N ILE A 105 -2.23 3.80 -14.74
CA ILE A 105 -1.74 5.04 -14.13
C ILE A 105 -1.16 5.97 -15.19
N PHE A 106 -0.38 5.41 -16.12
CA PHE A 106 0.25 6.16 -17.20
C PHE A 106 -0.80 6.79 -18.12
N ASP A 107 -1.80 6.02 -18.54
CA ASP A 107 -2.90 6.50 -19.37
C ASP A 107 -3.69 7.60 -18.67
N ARG A 108 -3.96 7.46 -17.37
CA ARG A 108 -4.65 8.52 -16.59
C ARG A 108 -3.87 9.83 -16.62
N ILE A 109 -2.54 9.76 -16.49
CA ILE A 109 -1.66 10.94 -16.54
C ILE A 109 -1.58 11.50 -17.96
N LYS A 110 -1.50 10.64 -18.97
CA LYS A 110 -1.49 11.04 -20.39
C LYS A 110 -2.72 11.88 -20.71
N HIS A 111 -3.91 11.39 -20.38
CA HIS A 111 -5.17 12.04 -20.74
C HIS A 111 -5.57 13.18 -19.78
N GLY A 112 -5.14 13.14 -18.52
CA GLY A 112 -5.57 14.10 -17.50
C GLY A 112 -4.60 15.24 -17.21
N CYS A 113 -3.29 15.05 -17.40
CA CYS A 113 -2.28 15.97 -16.88
C CYS A 113 -1.42 16.65 -17.95
N LEU A 114 -1.26 16.05 -19.14
CA LEU A 114 -0.31 16.54 -20.15
C LEU A 114 -0.64 17.95 -20.66
N TYR A 115 -1.93 18.27 -20.79
CA TYR A 115 -2.38 19.59 -21.23
C TYR A 115 -2.05 20.69 -20.21
N GLU A 116 -2.28 20.41 -18.92
CA GLU A 116 -2.02 21.38 -17.85
C GLU A 116 -0.53 21.49 -17.50
N PHE A 117 0.23 20.41 -17.70
CA PHE A 117 1.65 20.34 -17.35
C PHE A 117 2.52 19.90 -18.53
N PRO A 118 2.80 20.80 -19.51
CA PRO A 118 3.52 20.44 -20.74
C PRO A 118 4.94 19.91 -20.54
N PHE A 119 5.60 20.21 -19.41
CA PHE A 119 6.93 19.66 -19.10
C PHE A 119 6.90 18.11 -18.99
N LEU A 120 5.73 17.51 -18.78
CA LEU A 120 5.55 16.07 -18.68
C LEU A 120 5.79 15.36 -20.02
N TYR A 121 5.54 15.99 -21.18
CA TYR A 121 5.80 15.36 -22.49
C TYR A 121 7.24 14.87 -22.60
N LEU A 122 8.20 15.73 -22.26
CA LEU A 122 9.62 15.40 -22.26
C LEU A 122 9.97 14.32 -21.23
N GLN A 123 9.38 14.39 -20.03
CA GLN A 123 9.69 13.45 -18.94
C GLN A 123 9.09 12.05 -19.16
N LEU A 124 8.00 11.96 -19.92
CA LEU A 124 7.31 10.71 -20.22
C LEU A 124 7.67 10.16 -21.60
N GLY A 125 8.43 10.91 -22.42
CA GLY A 125 8.81 10.51 -23.76
C GLY A 125 7.63 10.44 -24.73
N ILE A 126 6.65 11.33 -24.55
CA ILE A 126 5.42 11.40 -25.36
C ILE A 126 5.57 12.54 -26.36
N ASP A 127 5.23 12.29 -27.63
CA ASP A 127 5.16 13.34 -28.65
C ASP A 127 3.96 14.26 -28.37
N GLN A 128 4.12 15.57 -28.52
CA GLN A 128 3.04 16.54 -28.31
C GLN A 128 1.89 16.37 -29.31
N ASN A 129 2.13 15.68 -30.43
CA ASN A 129 1.12 15.40 -31.45
C ASN A 129 0.25 14.16 -31.14
N ASP A 130 0.58 13.37 -30.11
CA ASP A 130 -0.06 12.07 -29.78
C ASP A 130 -1.26 12.17 -28.82
N THR A 131 -1.73 13.40 -28.56
CA THR A 131 -2.78 13.70 -27.56
C THR A 131 -3.96 14.51 -28.12
N THR A 132 -3.96 14.82 -29.41
CA THR A 132 -5.08 15.47 -30.10
C THR A 132 -5.98 14.42 -30.75
N ASP A 133 -6.97 13.95 -29.98
CA ASP A 133 -8.20 13.32 -30.48
C ASP A 133 -9.41 14.14 -30.03
#